data_AF-A0A1W6A2Q2-F1
#
_entry.id   AF-A0A1W6A2Q2-F1
#
_cell.length_a   1.000
_cell.length_b   1.000
_cell.length_c   1.000
_cell.angle_alpha   90.00
_cell.angle_beta   90.00
_cell.angle_gamma   90.00
#
_symmetry.space_group_name_H-M   'P 1'
#
loop_
_entity.id
_entity.type
_entity.pdbx_description
1 polymer ?
#
loop_
_entity_poly.entity_id
_entity_poly.type
_entity_poly.pdbx_seq_one_letter_code
_entity_poly.pdbx_strand_id
1 'polypeptide(L)' 'MYKKRIEDKEELLRVMGALDELGKDYTIIKTTKHVPLPPVTYPKRTWVIEESNKDSDSDAK' A
#
# COMPACT_ATOMS: atom_id res chain seq x y z
N MET A 1 -6.33 2.91 11.37
CA MET A 1 -5.49 3.18 10.20
C MET A 1 -5.08 1.85 9.57
N TYR A 2 -5.59 1.54 8.37
CA TYR A 2 -5.26 0.31 7.65
C TYR A 2 -3.92 0.46 6.93
N LYS A 3 -3.01 -0.49 7.10
CA LYS A 3 -1.72 -0.54 6.39
C LYS A 3 -1.42 -1.97 5.97
N LYS A 4 -1.20 -2.19 4.67
CA LYS A 4 -0.88 -3.52 4.14
C LYS A 4 0.24 -3.45 3.11
N ARG A 5 1.20 -4.37 3.22
CA ARG A 5 2.20 -4.62 2.18
C ARG A 5 1.68 -5.71 1.26
N ILE A 6 1.75 -5.46 -0.04
CA ILE A 6 1.28 -6.33 -1.10
C ILE A 6 2.44 -6.55 -2.07
N GLU A 7 2.70 -7.80 -2.41
CA GLU A 7 3.77 -8.18 -3.36
C GLU A 7 3.18 -8.64 -4.70
N ASP A 8 1.90 -8.97 -4.71
CA ASP A 8 1.17 -9.42 -5.89
C ASP A 8 0.36 -8.28 -6.53
N LYS A 9 0.37 -8.23 -7.86
CA LYS A 9 -0.30 -7.15 -8.60
C LYS A 9 -1.83 -7.31 -8.60
N GLU A 10 -2.34 -8.53 -8.65
CA GLU A 10 -3.79 -8.78 -8.66
C GLU A 10 -4.39 -8.46 -7.29
N GLU A 11 -3.70 -8.85 -6.22
CA GLU A 11 -4.08 -8.49 -4.85
C GLU A 11 -4.10 -6.96 -4.67
N LEU A 12 -3.12 -6.23 -5.22
CA LEU A 12 -3.08 -4.77 -5.18
C LEU A 12 -4.34 -4.17 -5.82
N LEU A 13 -4.68 -4.59 -7.04
CA LEU A 13 -5.86 -4.09 -7.76
C LEU A 13 -7.15 -4.41 -7.02
N ARG A 14 -7.23 -5.58 -6.39
CA ARG A 14 -8.40 -6.00 -5.61
C ARG A 14 -8.59 -5.14 -4.37
N VAL A 15 -7.51 -4.81 -3.66
CA VAL A 15 -7.58 -3.94 -2.48
C VAL A 15 -7.88 -2.50 -2.88
N MET A 16 -7.29 -1.98 -3.96
CA MET A 16 -7.63 -0.65 -4.49
C MET A 16 -9.11 -0.55 -4.85
N GLY A 17 -9.63 -1.52 -5.60
CA GLY A 17 -11.05 -1.55 -5.96
C GLY A 17 -11.96 -1.59 -4.74
N ALA A 18 -11.65 -2.41 -3.73
CA ALA A 18 -12.42 -2.45 -2.50
C ALA A 18 -12.39 -1.11 -1.73
N LEU A 19 -11.26 -0.40 -1.72
CA LEU A 19 -11.15 0.91 -1.07
C LEU A 19 -11.90 2.00 -1.84
N ASP A 20 -11.85 1.97 -3.17
CA ASP A 20 -12.62 2.85 -4.04
C ASP A 20 -14.13 2.63 -3.85
N GLU A 21 -14.58 1.38 -3.77
CA GLU A 21 -15.99 1.01 -3.51
C GLU A 21 -16.46 1.46 -2.11
N LEU A 22 -15.55 1.46 -1.13
CA LEU A 22 -15.83 1.96 0.22
C LEU A 22 -15.74 3.49 0.32
N GLY A 23 -15.37 4.19 -0.75
CA GLY A 23 -15.21 5.65 -0.77
C GLY A 23 -14.10 6.15 0.16
N LYS A 24 -13.08 5.33 0.40
CA LYS A 24 -11.97 5.66 1.29
C LYS A 24 -10.78 6.20 0.52
N ASP A 25 -10.20 7.28 1.03
CA ASP A 25 -8.92 7.77 0.52
C ASP A 25 -7.79 6.83 0.96
N TYR A 26 -6.86 6.54 0.06
CA TYR A 26 -5.67 5.74 0.35
C TYR A 26 -4.46 6.23 -0.42
N THR A 27 -3.28 5.93 0.12
CA THR A 27 -1.98 6.22 -0.48
C THR A 27 -1.28 4.92 -0.84
N ILE A 28 -0.68 4.85 -2.03
CA ILE A 28 0.12 3.71 -2.48
C ILE A 28 1.58 4.11 -2.54
N ILE A 29 2.41 3.44 -1.76
CA ILE A 29 3.87 3.61 -1.79
C ILE A 29 4.49 2.40 -2.50
N LYS A 30 5.04 2.65 -3.69
CA LYS A 30 5.78 1.63 -4.44
C LYS A 30 7.22 1.55 -3.92
N THR A 31 7.63 0.35 -3.54
CA THR A 31 8.98 0.08 -3.06
C THR A 31 9.61 -1.03 -3.90
N THR A 32 10.89 -0.89 -4.22
CA THR A 32 11.67 -1.95 -4.87
C THR A 32 12.82 -2.30 -3.94
N LYS A 33 12.88 -3.54 -3.48
CA LYS A 33 13.97 -4.05 -2.64
C LYS A 33 14.71 -5.15 -3.38
N HIS A 34 16.03 -5.15 -3.31
CA HIS A 34 16.83 -6.24 -3.86
C HIS A 34 16.93 -7.35 -2.82
N VAL A 35 16.49 -8.56 -3.19
CA VAL A 35 16.55 -9.74 -2.32
C VAL A 35 17.76 -10.59 -2.77
N PRO A 36 18.68 -10.94 -1.86
CA PRO A 36 19.82 -11.78 -2.20
C PRO A 36 19.38 -13.22 -2.45
N LEU A 37 19.75 -13.76 -3.61
CA LEU A 37 19.53 -15.15 -3.98
C LEU A 37 20.81 -15.66 -4.68
N PRO A 38 21.79 -16.21 -3.93
CA PRO A 38 23.12 -16.49 -4.44
C PRO A 38 23.06 -17.29 -5.76
N PRO A 39 23.82 -16.89 -6.81
CA PRO A 39 24.88 -15.87 -6.84
C PRO A 39 24.43 -14.45 -7.21
N VAL A 40 23.13 -14.16 -7.31
CA VAL A 40 22.61 -12.88 -7.83
C VAL A 40 21.62 -12.21 -6.87
N THR A 41 21.29 -10.95 -7.11
CA THR A 41 20.22 -10.26 -6.40
C THR A 41 19.07 -10.00 -7.36
N TYR A 42 17.84 -10.27 -6.96
CA TYR A 42 16.66 -9.99 -7.77
C TYR A 42 15.89 -8.79 -7.20
N PRO A 43 15.44 -7.85 -8.05
CA PRO A 43 14.59 -6.76 -7.63
C PRO A 43 13.18 -7.29 -7.32
N LYS A 44 12.77 -7.22 -6.06
CA LYS A 44 11.42 -7.52 -5.61
C LYS A 44 10.64 -6.22 -5.47
N ARG A 45 9.56 -6.08 -6.25
CA ARG A 45 8.63 -4.95 -6.15
C ARG A 45 7.58 -5.27 -5.10
N THR A 46 7.31 -4.30 -4.24
CA THR A 46 6.27 -4.37 -3.22
C THR A 46 5.52 -3.04 -3.19
N TRP A 47 4.22 -3.10 -2.97
CA TRP A 47 3.36 -1.94 -2.78
C TRP A 47 2.91 -1.90 -1.33
N VAL A 48 2.86 -0.71 -0.76
CA VAL A 48 2.29 -0.50 0.57
C VAL A 48 1.08 0.39 0.40
N ILE A 49 -0.09 -0.10 0.80
CA ILE A 49 -1.32 0.69 0.82
C ILE A 49 -1.54 1.16 2.26
N GLU A 50 -1.77 2.45 2.42
CA GLU A 50 -2.15 3.08 3.68
C GLU A 50 -3.48 3.81 3.48
N GLU A 51 -4.48 3.47 4.29
CA GLU A 51 -5.75 4.19 4.33
C GLU A 51 -5.54 5.55 4.98
N SER A 52 -5.92 6.60 4.26
CA SER A 52 -5.88 7.98 4.72
C SER A 52 -7.15 8.26 5.50
N ASN A 53 -7.06 8.35 6.83
CA ASN A 53 -8.18 8.85 7.62
C ASN A 53 -8.35 10.35 7.33
N LYS A 54 -9.42 10.72 6.63
CA LYS A 54 -10.03 12.06 6.75
C LYS A 54 -10.93 12.09 7.99
N ASP A 55 -10.39 11.72 9.15
CA ASP A 55 -11.08 11.96 10.42
C ASP A 55 -10.13 12.75 11.32
N SER A 56 -10.44 14.06 11.36
CA SER A 56 -10.35 14.93 12.52
C SER A 56 -8.96 15.42 12.97
N ASP A 57 -8.40 16.37 12.21
CA ASP A 57 -7.79 17.55 12.85
C ASP A 57 -8.86 18.66 12.88
N SER A 58 -9.87 18.40 13.72
CA SER A 58 -10.92 19.35 14.09
C SER A 58 -11.00 19.38 15.61
N ASP A 59 -9.89 19.72 16.27
CA ASP A 59 -9.83 20.02 17.69
C ASP A 59 -8.59 20.92 17.91
N ALA A 60 -8.65 22.14 18.41
CA ALA A 60 -9.71 23.07 18.73
C ALA A 60 -9.02 24.45 18.86
N LYS A 61 -9.74 25.48 18.41
CA LYS A 61 -9.77 26.88 18.88
C LYS A 61 -8.60 27.47 19.68
#